data_AF-F2UY03-F1
#
_entry.id   AF-F2UY03-F1
#
_cell.length_a   1.000
_cell.length_b   1.000
_cell.length_c   1.000
_cell.angle_alpha   90.00
_cell.angle_beta   90.00
_cell.angle_gamma   90.00
#
_symmetry.space_group_name_H-M   'P 1'
#
loop_
_entity.id
_entity.type
_entity.pdbx_description
1 polymer ?
#
loop_
_entity_poly.entity_id
_entity_poly.type
_entity_poly.pdbx_seq_one_letter_code
_entity_poly.pdbx_strand_id
1 'polypeptide(L)'
;MAKDGGLHDPLRQRLVAELRVLRRGQGAWAVRVAPLVWLVDAAGLGMVERAVARLEQLRQELGTDPLSDVGAFFWLGDVGITEPEVSLEQRLARYAEAFHCNERTALRRSDRGIAMLAAALRDEAERRPFALIWLFQSAGSATVVLDCVMEAQSVREPVVSINGEVAQLPAFVGHREPGIDGQPQYRARAVLDDLPVQTAPGPYLPCLAVRVLWDMPVWPVWQLTGWVVDPHYLVRLQTFRQRAAEVSLVWRDDTSSVREVVPRLHEG
;
A
#
# COMPACT_ATOMS: atom_id res chain seq x y z
N MET A 1 -19.53 -31.76 -4.87
CA MET A 1 -18.09 -31.44 -4.68
C MET A 1 -17.93 -29.96 -4.93
N ALA A 2 -17.52 -29.21 -3.91
CA ALA A 2 -17.55 -27.75 -3.90
C ALA A 2 -16.66 -27.16 -5.01
N LYS A 3 -17.26 -26.31 -5.86
CA LYS A 3 -16.54 -25.43 -6.78
C LYS A 3 -15.96 -24.29 -5.94
N ASP A 4 -14.67 -24.06 -6.10
CA ASP A 4 -13.89 -23.05 -5.40
C ASP A 4 -14.66 -21.73 -5.20
N GLY A 5 -14.98 -21.42 -3.95
CA GLY A 5 -15.30 -20.08 -3.49
C GLY A 5 -14.05 -19.20 -3.47
N GLY A 6 -13.37 -19.10 -4.61
CA GLY A 6 -12.19 -18.26 -4.78
C GLY A 6 -12.58 -16.81 -4.57
N LEU A 7 -12.12 -16.22 -3.47
CA LEU A 7 -12.26 -14.79 -3.18
C LEU A 7 -11.90 -13.98 -4.44
N HIS A 8 -12.85 -13.18 -4.89
CA HIS A 8 -12.67 -12.28 -6.03
C HIS A 8 -11.52 -11.32 -5.70
N ASP A 9 -10.37 -11.45 -6.37
CA ASP A 9 -9.25 -10.50 -6.27
C ASP A 9 -9.36 -9.43 -7.38
N PRO A 10 -9.98 -8.27 -7.10
CA PRO A 10 -10.20 -7.24 -8.13
C PRO A 10 -8.89 -6.61 -8.59
N LEU A 11 -7.87 -6.48 -7.74
CA LEU A 11 -6.60 -5.84 -8.10
C LEU A 11 -5.86 -6.71 -9.11
N ARG A 12 -5.74 -8.01 -8.85
CA ARG A 12 -5.12 -8.96 -9.78
C ARG A 12 -5.83 -8.96 -11.13
N GLN A 13 -7.16 -8.91 -11.15
CA GLN A 13 -7.92 -8.84 -12.41
C GLN A 13 -7.64 -7.55 -13.20
N ARG A 14 -7.54 -6.40 -12.51
CA ARG A 14 -7.20 -5.12 -13.14
C ARG A 14 -5.78 -5.14 -13.70
N LEU A 15 -4.81 -5.66 -12.94
CA LEU A 15 -3.43 -5.83 -13.39
C LEU A 15 -3.32 -6.75 -14.61
N VAL A 16 -4.04 -7.88 -14.64
CA VAL A 16 -4.10 -8.75 -15.81
C VAL A 16 -4.65 -8.01 -17.04
N ALA A 17 -5.70 -7.20 -16.86
CA ALA A 17 -6.28 -6.42 -17.96
C ALA A 17 -5.28 -5.38 -18.51
N GLU A 18 -4.63 -4.62 -17.63
CA GLU A 18 -3.68 -3.59 -18.04
C GLU A 18 -2.39 -4.16 -18.65
N LEU A 19 -1.86 -5.27 -18.13
CA LEU A 19 -0.72 -5.96 -18.75
C LEU A 19 -1.06 -6.48 -20.15
N ARG A 20 -2.31 -6.93 -20.40
CA ARG A 20 -2.76 -7.27 -21.77
C ARG A 20 -2.81 -6.06 -22.68
N VAL A 21 -3.25 -4.91 -22.18
CA VAL A 21 -3.23 -3.63 -22.93
C VAL A 21 -1.80 -3.24 -23.25
N LEU A 22 -0.90 -3.33 -22.27
CA LEU A 22 0.52 -3.01 -22.42
C LEU A 22 1.20 -3.84 -23.52
N ARG A 23 0.98 -5.16 -23.51
CA ARG A 23 1.48 -6.08 -24.55
C ARG A 23 0.95 -5.74 -25.95
N ARG A 24 -0.31 -5.30 -26.05
CA ARG A 24 -0.95 -4.93 -27.32
C ARG A 24 -0.49 -3.58 -27.86
N GLY A 25 -0.13 -2.65 -26.98
CA GLY A 25 0.24 -1.30 -27.36
C GLY A 25 1.43 -1.26 -28.33
N GLN A 26 1.49 -0.18 -29.09
CA GLN A 26 2.61 0.19 -29.97
C GLN A 26 3.35 1.41 -29.42
N GLY A 27 4.60 1.60 -29.86
CA GLY A 27 5.43 2.73 -29.44
C GLY A 27 6.18 2.52 -28.12
N ALA A 28 6.80 3.59 -27.64
CA ALA A 28 7.69 3.55 -26.48
C ALA A 28 6.98 3.00 -25.23
N TRP A 29 7.67 2.12 -24.48
CA TRP A 29 7.10 1.43 -23.32
C TRP A 29 6.59 2.41 -22.25
N ALA A 30 7.34 3.49 -21.97
CA ALA A 30 6.92 4.51 -21.00
C ALA A 30 5.59 5.18 -21.36
N VAL A 31 5.37 5.47 -22.66
CA VAL A 31 4.11 6.06 -23.15
C VAL A 31 2.96 5.07 -22.99
N ARG A 32 3.21 3.77 -23.20
CA ARG A 32 2.21 2.71 -23.03
C ARG A 32 1.88 2.41 -21.56
N VAL A 33 2.84 2.58 -20.66
CA VAL A 33 2.65 2.38 -19.21
C VAL A 33 1.89 3.55 -18.58
N ALA A 34 2.15 4.79 -19.02
CA ALA A 34 1.56 5.99 -18.43
C ALA A 34 0.03 5.95 -18.21
N PRO A 35 -0.81 5.46 -19.14
CA PRO A 35 -2.27 5.42 -18.94
C PRO A 35 -2.76 4.23 -18.08
N LEU A 36 -1.89 3.31 -17.66
CA LEU A 36 -2.26 2.08 -16.96
C LEU A 36 -2.24 2.31 -15.44
N VAL A 37 -3.33 2.88 -14.92
CA VAL A 37 -3.43 3.38 -13.54
C VAL A 37 -3.10 2.30 -12.51
N TRP A 38 -3.65 1.10 -12.65
CA TRP A 38 -3.46 0.04 -11.65
C TRP A 38 -2.03 -0.50 -11.66
N LEU A 39 -1.41 -0.58 -12.84
CA LEU A 39 -0.04 -1.00 -13.03
C LEU A 39 0.94 0.07 -12.55
N VAL A 40 0.67 1.33 -12.86
CA VAL A 40 1.45 2.48 -12.37
C VAL A 40 1.35 2.55 -10.85
N ASP A 41 0.19 2.30 -10.26
CA ASP A 41 0.02 2.26 -8.82
C ASP A 41 0.72 1.06 -8.18
N ALA A 42 0.58 -0.15 -8.73
CA ALA A 42 1.15 -1.36 -8.15
C ALA A 42 2.68 -1.46 -8.32
N ALA A 43 3.20 -1.14 -9.50
CA ALA A 43 4.62 -1.29 -9.83
C ALA A 43 5.43 0.00 -9.60
N GLY A 44 4.80 1.16 -9.80
CA GLY A 44 5.46 2.48 -9.79
C GLY A 44 4.97 3.42 -8.71
N LEU A 45 3.96 3.01 -7.94
CA LEU A 45 3.51 3.75 -6.77
C LEU A 45 2.94 5.13 -7.12
N GLY A 46 2.23 5.18 -8.25
CA GLY A 46 1.68 6.39 -8.86
C GLY A 46 2.65 7.12 -9.78
N MET A 47 3.92 6.68 -9.87
CA MET A 47 4.95 7.27 -10.74
C MET A 47 5.25 6.37 -11.93
N VAL A 48 5.11 6.91 -13.13
CA VAL A 48 5.28 6.17 -14.39
C VAL A 48 6.72 5.67 -14.54
N GLU A 49 7.71 6.52 -14.25
CA GLU A 49 9.13 6.22 -14.38
C GLU A 49 9.52 5.03 -13.50
N ARG A 50 8.97 4.97 -12.28
CA ARG A 50 9.19 3.86 -11.36
C ARG A 50 8.51 2.58 -11.83
N ALA A 51 7.30 2.67 -12.38
CA ALA A 51 6.60 1.51 -12.93
C ALA A 51 7.40 0.89 -14.09
N VAL A 52 7.93 1.75 -14.97
CA VAL A 52 8.80 1.33 -16.07
C VAL A 52 10.07 0.66 -15.54
N ALA A 53 10.75 1.28 -14.56
CA ALA A 53 11.96 0.71 -13.95
C ALA A 53 11.69 -0.64 -13.27
N ARG A 54 10.56 -0.80 -12.56
CA ARG A 54 10.21 -2.06 -11.91
C ARG A 54 9.88 -3.15 -12.92
N LEU A 55 9.16 -2.83 -14.00
CA LEU A 55 8.90 -3.78 -15.09
C LEU A 55 10.19 -4.24 -15.77
N GLU A 56 11.16 -3.34 -15.95
CA GLU A 56 12.48 -3.67 -16.48
C GLU A 56 13.28 -4.55 -15.51
N GLN A 57 13.20 -4.29 -14.21
CA GLN A 57 13.79 -5.16 -13.19
C GLN A 57 13.16 -6.57 -13.22
N LEU A 58 11.83 -6.66 -13.28
CA LEU A 58 11.11 -7.95 -13.40
C LEU A 58 11.48 -8.69 -14.69
N ARG A 59 11.76 -7.97 -15.78
CA ARG A 59 12.28 -8.57 -17.01
C ARG A 59 13.66 -9.18 -16.78
N GLN A 60 14.55 -8.50 -16.08
CA GLN A 60 15.89 -8.99 -15.78
C GLN A 60 15.87 -10.18 -14.81
N GLU A 61 14.98 -10.15 -13.82
CA GLU A 61 14.85 -11.21 -12.79
C GLU A 61 14.17 -12.47 -13.33
N LEU A 62 13.09 -12.31 -14.12
CA LEU A 62 12.16 -13.41 -14.44
C LEU A 62 11.93 -13.62 -15.94
N GLY A 63 12.35 -12.68 -16.79
CA GLY A 63 11.90 -12.57 -18.18
C GLY A 63 13.01 -12.56 -19.22
N THR A 64 14.25 -12.92 -18.86
CA THR A 64 15.39 -12.91 -19.78
C THR A 64 15.32 -14.03 -20.82
N ASP A 65 14.79 -15.19 -20.46
CA ASP A 65 14.53 -16.29 -21.39
C ASP A 65 13.17 -16.10 -22.10
N PRO A 66 13.14 -15.81 -23.41
CA PRO A 66 11.89 -15.64 -24.16
C PRO A 66 11.00 -16.88 -24.20
N LEU A 67 11.52 -18.09 -23.97
CA LEU A 67 10.75 -19.33 -23.94
C LEU A 67 10.00 -19.55 -22.61
N SER A 68 10.37 -18.82 -21.56
CA SER A 68 9.62 -18.79 -20.31
C SER A 68 8.27 -18.07 -20.46
N ASP A 69 7.33 -18.33 -19.54
CA ASP A 69 6.01 -17.67 -19.56
C ASP A 69 6.13 -16.14 -19.45
N VAL A 70 6.97 -15.66 -18.51
CA VAL A 70 7.21 -14.23 -18.28
C VAL A 70 8.05 -13.60 -19.40
N GLY A 71 9.10 -14.29 -19.87
CA GLY A 71 9.90 -13.79 -20.98
C GLY A 71 9.13 -13.70 -22.29
N ALA A 72 8.17 -14.61 -22.54
CA ALA A 72 7.27 -14.49 -23.69
C ALA A 72 6.41 -13.22 -23.63
N PHE A 73 5.98 -12.80 -22.44
CA PHE A 73 5.29 -11.51 -22.27
C PHE A 73 6.20 -10.32 -22.60
N PHE A 74 7.42 -10.30 -22.08
CA PHE A 74 8.36 -9.19 -22.32
C PHE A 74 8.79 -9.12 -23.78
N TRP A 75 9.02 -10.27 -24.42
CA TRP A 75 9.34 -10.37 -25.85
C TRP A 75 8.16 -9.87 -26.70
N LEU A 76 6.95 -10.39 -26.47
CA LEU A 76 5.75 -9.97 -27.22
C LEU A 76 5.25 -8.56 -26.84
N GLY A 77 5.83 -7.94 -25.82
CA GLY A 77 5.62 -6.55 -25.46
C GLY A 77 6.62 -5.59 -26.11
N ASP A 78 7.67 -6.10 -26.76
CA ASP A 78 8.82 -5.30 -27.24
C ASP A 78 9.46 -4.46 -26.12
N VAL A 79 9.67 -5.06 -24.93
CA VAL A 79 10.29 -4.33 -23.81
C VAL A 79 11.77 -4.10 -24.06
N GLY A 80 12.20 -2.84 -23.89
CA GLY A 80 13.57 -2.40 -24.17
C GLY A 80 13.83 -2.05 -25.63
N ILE A 81 12.82 -2.13 -26.51
CA ILE A 81 12.91 -1.64 -27.90
C ILE A 81 12.39 -0.21 -27.95
N THR A 82 13.19 0.70 -28.50
CA THR A 82 12.93 2.14 -28.49
C THR A 82 11.73 2.52 -29.36
N GLU A 83 11.50 1.80 -30.47
CA GLU A 83 10.44 2.11 -31.45
C GLU A 83 9.79 0.85 -32.06
N PRO A 84 8.96 0.12 -31.31
CA PRO A 84 8.17 -0.97 -31.87
C PRO A 84 6.89 -0.42 -32.52
N GLU A 85 6.93 -0.27 -33.85
CA GLU A 85 5.76 0.14 -34.66
C GLU A 85 4.85 -1.03 -35.06
N VAL A 86 5.27 -2.27 -34.78
CA VAL A 86 4.56 -3.48 -35.24
C VAL A 86 3.41 -3.86 -34.31
N SER A 87 2.33 -4.39 -34.90
CA SER A 87 1.16 -4.87 -34.15
C SER A 87 1.47 -6.14 -33.36
N LEU A 88 0.63 -6.48 -32.36
CA LEU A 88 0.78 -7.75 -31.63
C LEU A 88 0.74 -8.97 -32.55
N GLU A 89 -0.07 -8.94 -33.60
CA GLU A 89 -0.17 -10.03 -34.59
C GLU A 89 1.15 -10.26 -35.30
N GLN A 90 1.80 -9.19 -35.75
CA GLN A 90 3.13 -9.26 -36.37
C GLN A 90 4.19 -9.77 -35.38
N ARG A 91 4.13 -9.34 -34.12
CA ARG A 91 5.01 -9.89 -33.06
C ARG A 91 4.76 -11.38 -32.83
N LEU A 92 3.51 -11.81 -32.78
CA LEU A 92 3.16 -13.22 -32.59
C LEU A 92 3.71 -14.09 -33.73
N ALA A 93 3.59 -13.64 -34.98
CA ALA A 93 4.15 -14.32 -36.14
C ALA A 93 5.69 -14.44 -36.04
N ARG A 94 6.38 -13.34 -35.67
CA ARG A 94 7.85 -13.36 -35.47
C ARG A 94 8.28 -14.28 -34.33
N TYR A 95 7.55 -14.28 -33.21
CA TYR A 95 7.82 -15.18 -32.09
C TYR A 95 7.62 -16.64 -32.50
N ALA A 96 6.52 -16.92 -33.20
CA ALA A 96 6.19 -18.25 -33.71
C ALA A 96 7.30 -18.79 -34.63
N GLU A 97 7.79 -17.95 -35.54
CA GLU A 97 8.91 -18.26 -36.42
C GLU A 97 10.21 -18.49 -35.64
N ALA A 98 10.61 -17.54 -34.79
CA ALA A 98 11.87 -17.58 -34.05
C ALA A 98 11.98 -18.75 -33.07
N PHE A 99 10.85 -19.17 -32.48
CA PHE A 99 10.81 -20.21 -31.44
C PHE A 99 10.07 -21.47 -31.89
N HIS A 100 9.85 -21.64 -33.20
CA HIS A 100 9.26 -22.81 -33.83
C HIS A 100 7.97 -23.30 -33.15
N CYS A 101 7.07 -22.37 -32.86
CA CYS A 101 5.75 -22.65 -32.29
C CYS A 101 4.65 -21.98 -33.12
N ASN A 102 3.39 -22.21 -32.78
CA ASN A 102 2.29 -21.45 -33.40
C ASN A 102 1.94 -20.22 -32.56
N GLU A 103 1.31 -19.23 -33.19
CA GLU A 103 0.92 -17.96 -32.56
C GLU A 103 0.00 -18.15 -31.34
N ARG A 104 -0.89 -19.15 -31.38
CA ARG A 104 -1.80 -19.46 -30.27
C ARG A 104 -1.04 -19.95 -29.03
N THR A 105 0.02 -20.73 -29.23
CA THR A 105 0.92 -21.18 -28.15
C THR A 105 1.72 -20.01 -27.60
N ALA A 106 2.26 -19.14 -28.47
CA ALA A 106 2.95 -17.93 -28.06
C ALA A 106 2.06 -17.01 -27.19
N LEU A 107 0.81 -16.78 -27.65
CA LEU A 107 -0.18 -15.98 -26.92
C LEU A 107 -0.52 -16.59 -25.56
N ARG A 108 -0.77 -17.91 -25.50
CA ARG A 108 -1.06 -18.62 -24.25
C ARG A 108 0.09 -18.55 -23.26
N ARG A 109 1.33 -18.73 -23.72
CA ARG A 109 2.54 -18.63 -22.91
C ARG A 109 2.65 -17.23 -22.30
N SER A 110 2.47 -16.19 -23.11
CA SER A 110 2.46 -14.81 -22.64
C SER A 110 1.27 -14.50 -21.70
N ASP A 111 0.08 -15.05 -21.95
CA ASP A 111 -1.06 -14.89 -21.03
C ASP A 111 -0.79 -15.51 -19.66
N ARG A 112 -0.06 -16.64 -19.58
CA ARG A 112 0.41 -17.20 -18.31
C ARG A 112 1.44 -16.28 -17.64
N GLY A 113 2.38 -15.72 -18.42
CA GLY A 113 3.32 -14.72 -17.93
C GLY A 113 2.63 -13.50 -17.32
N ILE A 114 1.58 -12.99 -17.97
CA ILE A 114 0.74 -11.91 -17.45
C ILE A 114 0.10 -12.29 -16.11
N ALA A 115 -0.41 -13.51 -15.98
CA ALA A 115 -1.03 -13.97 -14.73
C ALA A 115 -0.02 -14.11 -13.58
N MET A 116 1.23 -14.49 -13.89
CA MET A 116 2.34 -14.55 -12.92
C MET A 116 2.79 -13.16 -12.50
N LEU A 117 3.02 -12.25 -13.46
CA LEU A 117 3.41 -10.86 -13.18
C LEU A 117 2.34 -10.13 -12.38
N ALA A 118 1.05 -10.31 -12.73
CA ALA A 118 -0.04 -9.71 -11.99
C ALA A 118 -0.13 -10.22 -10.54
N ALA A 119 0.19 -11.49 -10.30
CA ALA A 119 0.25 -12.04 -8.94
C ALA A 119 1.44 -11.44 -8.17
N ALA A 120 2.64 -11.42 -8.75
CA ALA A 120 3.82 -10.84 -8.12
C ALA A 120 3.63 -9.36 -7.76
N LEU A 121 3.12 -8.55 -8.70
CA LEU A 121 2.83 -7.13 -8.48
C LEU A 121 1.72 -6.91 -7.44
N ARG A 122 0.72 -7.79 -7.41
CA ARG A 122 -0.34 -7.76 -6.39
C ARG A 122 0.22 -8.09 -5.01
N ASP A 123 1.05 -9.12 -4.90
CA ASP A 123 1.64 -9.55 -3.63
C ASP A 123 2.63 -8.50 -3.10
N GLU A 124 3.42 -7.87 -3.97
CA GLU A 124 4.23 -6.69 -3.63
C GLU A 124 3.36 -5.52 -3.15
N ALA A 125 2.24 -5.25 -3.84
CA ALA A 125 1.30 -4.21 -3.44
C ALA A 125 0.55 -4.53 -2.14
N GLU A 126 0.54 -5.78 -1.68
CA GLU A 126 -0.02 -6.21 -0.39
C GLU A 126 0.98 -6.15 0.76
N ARG A 127 2.29 -6.21 0.48
CA ARG A 127 3.38 -6.02 1.46
C ARG A 127 3.59 -4.55 1.81
N ARG A 128 2.49 -3.88 2.19
CA ARG A 128 2.48 -2.46 2.53
C ARG A 128 3.20 -2.22 3.84
N PRO A 129 3.92 -1.09 3.98
CA PRO A 129 4.41 -0.65 5.26
C PRO A 129 3.22 -0.47 6.20
N PHE A 130 3.45 -0.87 7.43
CA PHE A 130 2.43 -0.90 8.45
C PHE A 130 2.83 0.07 9.56
N ALA A 131 1.92 0.97 9.93
CA ALA A 131 2.10 1.91 11.02
C ALA A 131 1.06 1.63 12.09
N LEU A 132 1.52 1.15 13.22
CA LEU A 132 0.72 0.96 14.41
C LEU A 132 0.89 2.17 15.32
N ILE A 133 -0.23 2.78 15.67
CA ILE A 133 -0.31 3.92 16.57
C ILE A 133 -0.97 3.41 17.84
N TRP A 134 -0.24 3.44 18.95
CA TRP A 134 -0.83 3.24 20.27
C TRP A 134 -1.05 4.56 20.94
N LEU A 135 -2.24 4.75 21.50
CA LEU A 135 -2.58 5.92 22.28
C LEU A 135 -3.01 5.47 23.68
N PHE A 136 -2.32 5.97 24.69
CA PHE A 136 -2.67 5.78 26.09
C PHE A 136 -2.96 7.13 26.70
N GLN A 137 -4.19 7.34 27.18
CA GLN A 137 -4.56 8.56 27.90
C GLN A 137 -4.72 8.25 29.38
N SER A 138 -4.08 9.06 30.22
CA SER A 138 -4.20 9.00 31.67
C SER A 138 -4.17 10.41 32.25
N ALA A 139 -5.17 10.76 33.04
CA ALA A 139 -5.31 12.10 33.63
C ALA A 139 -5.17 13.23 32.58
N GLY A 140 -4.31 14.23 32.84
CA GLY A 140 -4.08 15.38 31.95
C GLY A 140 -3.06 15.14 30.83
N SER A 141 -2.56 13.92 30.66
CA SER A 141 -1.55 13.61 29.67
C SER A 141 -1.89 12.37 28.84
N ALA A 142 -1.17 12.21 27.74
CA ALA A 142 -1.23 11.01 26.92
C ALA A 142 0.15 10.62 26.40
N THR A 143 0.32 9.32 26.20
CA THR A 143 1.47 8.74 25.52
C THR A 143 1.03 8.23 24.16
N VAL A 144 1.76 8.59 23.11
CA VAL A 144 1.56 8.05 21.76
C VAL A 144 2.80 7.28 21.33
N VAL A 145 2.63 6.00 21.01
CA VAL A 145 3.70 5.18 20.44
C VAL A 145 3.45 5.01 18.95
N LEU A 146 4.46 5.34 18.16
CA LEU A 146 4.47 5.13 16.72
C LEU A 146 5.39 3.96 16.41
N ASP A 147 4.84 2.93 15.78
CA ASP A 147 5.55 1.70 15.47
C ASP A 147 5.40 1.36 14.00
N CYS A 148 6.47 1.59 13.24
CA CYS A 148 6.52 1.51 11.79
C CYS A 148 7.26 0.24 11.38
N VAL A 149 6.57 -0.68 10.71
CA VAL A 149 7.08 -1.98 10.24
C VAL A 149 7.09 -2.02 8.71
N MET A 150 8.17 -2.55 8.13
CA MET A 150 8.39 -2.59 6.68
C MET A 150 9.34 -3.74 6.30
N GLU A 151 9.29 -4.27 5.08
CA GLU A 151 10.20 -5.36 4.65
C GLU A 151 11.63 -4.88 4.34
N ALA A 152 11.80 -3.59 4.02
CA ALA A 152 13.09 -2.99 3.68
C ALA A 152 13.25 -1.64 4.36
N GLN A 153 14.48 -1.25 4.70
CA GLN A 153 14.78 0.02 5.34
C GLN A 153 14.24 1.20 4.50
N SER A 154 13.36 2.01 5.08
CA SER A 154 12.92 3.26 4.45
C SER A 154 14.04 4.30 4.50
N VAL A 155 14.21 5.03 3.40
CA VAL A 155 15.08 6.23 3.36
C VAL A 155 14.33 7.46 3.88
N ARG A 156 12.99 7.40 3.99
CA ARG A 156 12.13 8.51 4.43
C ARG A 156 11.53 8.21 5.80
N GLU A 157 11.94 8.99 6.79
CA GLU A 157 11.35 8.97 8.13
C GLU A 157 9.98 9.67 8.12
N PRO A 158 9.03 9.24 8.96
CA PRO A 158 7.77 9.94 9.11
C PRO A 158 7.98 11.30 9.79
N VAL A 159 7.29 12.32 9.29
CA VAL A 159 7.20 13.63 9.93
C VAL A 159 5.98 13.62 10.84
N VAL A 160 6.18 13.99 12.10
CA VAL A 160 5.11 14.00 13.09
C VAL A 160 4.83 15.42 13.55
N SER A 161 3.55 15.73 13.69
CA SER A 161 3.10 16.98 14.28
C SER A 161 2.14 16.70 15.44
N ILE A 162 2.26 17.50 16.48
CA ILE A 162 1.47 17.44 17.71
C ILE A 162 0.73 18.76 17.82
N ASN A 163 -0.60 18.71 17.82
CA ASN A 163 -1.48 19.90 17.80
C ASN A 163 -1.13 20.90 16.69
N GLY A 164 -0.67 20.40 15.54
CA GLY A 164 -0.29 21.19 14.37
C GLY A 164 1.17 21.66 14.36
N GLU A 165 1.92 21.49 15.45
CA GLU A 165 3.34 21.84 15.52
C GLU A 165 4.21 20.63 15.20
N VAL A 166 5.22 20.80 14.33
CA VAL A 166 6.13 19.70 13.98
C VAL A 166 6.94 19.31 15.21
N ALA A 167 6.86 18.04 15.59
CA ALA A 167 7.60 17.48 16.70
C ALA A 167 8.99 17.03 16.23
N GLN A 168 9.99 17.31 17.05
CA GLN A 168 11.33 16.77 16.85
C GLN A 168 11.39 15.38 17.49
N LEU A 169 11.51 14.35 16.65
CA LEU A 169 11.60 12.98 17.10
C LEU A 169 13.05 12.51 17.18
N PRO A 170 13.37 11.55 18.06
CA PRO A 170 14.56 10.74 17.88
C PRO A 170 14.56 10.13 16.47
N ALA A 171 15.75 9.98 15.88
CA ALA A 171 15.88 9.32 14.58
C ALA A 171 15.21 7.94 14.64
N PHE A 172 14.48 7.59 13.58
CA PHE A 172 13.82 6.30 13.48
C PHE A 172 14.90 5.24 13.22
N VAL A 173 15.43 4.64 14.28
CA VAL A 173 16.42 3.57 14.15
C VAL A 173 15.70 2.30 13.69
N GLY A 174 15.92 1.95 12.43
CA GLY A 174 15.42 0.69 11.86
C GLY A 174 16.21 -0.49 12.42
N HIS A 175 15.54 -1.36 13.18
CA HIS A 175 16.11 -2.65 13.60
C HIS A 175 15.60 -3.74 12.67
N ARG A 176 16.53 -4.58 12.17
CA ARG A 176 16.18 -5.79 11.43
C ARG A 176 15.78 -6.87 12.42
N GLU A 177 14.56 -7.35 12.34
CA GLU A 177 14.00 -8.41 13.18
C GLU A 177 13.31 -9.47 12.31
N PRO A 178 13.15 -10.71 12.79
CA PRO A 178 12.36 -11.72 12.09
C PRO A 178 10.86 -11.37 12.18
N GLY A 179 10.19 -11.33 11.04
CA GLY A 179 8.74 -11.18 10.92
C GLY A 179 7.99 -12.46 11.31
N ILE A 180 6.65 -12.38 11.34
CA ILE A 180 5.76 -13.47 11.76
C ILE A 180 5.91 -14.71 10.86
N ASP A 181 6.23 -14.50 9.58
CA ASP A 181 6.48 -15.52 8.57
C ASP A 181 7.96 -15.93 8.46
N GLY A 182 8.82 -15.42 9.34
CA GLY A 182 10.26 -15.65 9.34
C GLY A 182 11.04 -14.81 8.32
N GLN A 183 10.39 -13.96 7.52
CA GLN A 183 11.08 -13.03 6.63
C GLN A 183 11.65 -11.85 7.43
N PRO A 184 12.81 -11.29 7.04
CA PRO A 184 13.35 -10.12 7.72
C PRO A 184 12.44 -8.91 7.53
N GLN A 185 12.08 -8.25 8.62
CA GLN A 185 11.40 -6.96 8.63
C GLN A 185 12.26 -5.92 9.33
N TYR A 186 12.09 -4.67 8.95
CA TYR A 186 12.64 -3.50 9.61
C TYR A 186 11.56 -2.84 10.43
N ARG A 187 11.87 -2.55 11.67
CA ARG A 187 10.98 -1.88 12.59
C ARG A 187 11.64 -0.63 13.13
N ALA A 188 10.90 0.47 13.13
CA ALA A 188 11.33 1.71 13.74
C ALA A 188 10.22 2.23 14.67
N ARG A 189 10.60 2.64 15.87
CA ARG A 189 9.66 3.04 16.92
C ARG A 189 10.03 4.40 17.49
N ALA A 190 9.02 5.24 17.68
CA ALA A 190 9.11 6.47 18.46
C ALA A 190 8.07 6.46 19.58
N VAL A 191 8.45 6.97 20.75
CA VAL A 191 7.56 7.15 21.90
C VAL A 191 7.46 8.64 22.17
N LEU A 192 6.23 9.15 22.11
CA LEU A 192 5.86 10.52 22.45
C LEU A 192 5.19 10.47 23.81
N ASP A 193 5.93 10.80 24.86
CA ASP A 193 5.44 10.71 26.23
C ASP A 193 5.00 12.07 26.78
N ASP A 194 4.20 12.03 27.85
CA ASP A 194 3.74 13.22 28.59
C ASP A 194 3.11 14.32 27.72
N LEU A 195 2.42 13.94 26.64
CA LEU A 195 1.76 14.91 25.77
C LEU A 195 0.60 15.57 26.52
N PRO A 196 0.56 16.90 26.62
CA PRO A 196 -0.52 17.59 27.33
C PRO A 196 -1.84 17.42 26.59
N VAL A 197 -2.86 16.98 27.31
CA VAL A 197 -4.24 16.90 26.81
C VAL A 197 -4.96 18.18 27.20
N GLN A 198 -5.36 18.96 26.20
CA GLN A 198 -6.03 20.25 26.43
C GLN A 198 -7.41 20.04 27.02
N THR A 199 -7.71 20.80 28.07
CA THR A 199 -9.05 20.86 28.66
C THR A 199 -9.88 21.91 27.94
N ALA A 200 -11.07 21.52 27.46
CA ALA A 200 -12.01 22.40 26.76
C ALA A 200 -11.43 23.14 25.52
N PRO A 201 -10.91 22.42 24.50
CA PRO A 201 -10.41 23.04 23.26
C PRO A 201 -11.54 23.72 22.44
N GLY A 202 -12.80 23.42 22.76
CA GLY A 202 -13.99 23.86 22.05
C GLY A 202 -14.72 22.70 21.36
N PRO A 203 -15.97 22.88 20.92
CA PRO A 203 -16.77 21.81 20.35
C PRO A 203 -16.11 21.18 19.13
N TYR A 204 -15.98 19.85 19.13
CA TYR A 204 -15.38 19.04 18.05
C TYR A 204 -13.90 19.32 17.75
N LEU A 205 -13.22 20.15 18.56
CA LEU A 205 -11.79 20.37 18.46
C LEU A 205 -11.03 19.28 19.23
N PRO A 206 -9.90 18.79 18.70
CA PRO A 206 -9.12 17.76 19.39
C PRO A 206 -8.45 18.33 20.64
N CYS A 207 -8.58 17.63 21.77
CA CYS A 207 -7.82 17.88 23.00
C CYS A 207 -6.35 17.54 22.83
N LEU A 208 -6.07 16.58 21.96
CA LEU A 208 -4.75 16.22 21.47
C LEU A 208 -4.90 15.71 20.04
N ALA A 209 -4.04 16.16 19.13
CA ALA A 209 -3.93 15.61 17.79
C ALA A 209 -2.47 15.26 17.50
N VAL A 210 -2.20 14.00 17.16
CA VAL A 210 -0.91 13.56 16.66
C VAL A 210 -1.09 13.13 15.21
N ARG A 211 -0.52 13.90 14.30
CA ARG A 211 -0.56 13.65 12.87
C ARG A 211 0.79 13.14 12.39
N VAL A 212 0.77 11.96 11.80
CA VAL A 212 1.92 11.27 11.22
C VAL A 212 1.80 11.36 9.71
N LEU A 213 2.71 12.10 9.08
CA LEU A 213 2.92 12.10 7.64
C LEU A 213 4.02 11.12 7.34
N TRP A 214 3.68 9.99 6.73
CA TRP A 214 4.67 9.02 6.30
C TRP A 214 4.62 8.90 4.79
N ASP A 215 5.48 9.67 4.13
CA ASP A 215 5.57 9.70 2.66
C ASP A 215 6.25 8.44 2.12
N MET A 216 5.55 7.32 2.32
CA MET A 216 5.95 6.03 1.83
C MET A 216 5.58 5.89 0.36
N PRO A 217 6.39 5.16 -0.42
CA PRO A 217 6.08 4.92 -1.81
C PRO A 217 4.68 4.28 -1.99
N VAL A 218 4.36 3.22 -1.25
CA VAL A 218 3.00 2.66 -1.12
C VAL A 218 2.24 3.31 0.04
N TRP A 219 0.90 3.38 -0.06
CA TRP A 219 0.05 3.79 1.06
C TRP A 219 0.25 2.87 2.27
N PRO A 220 0.65 3.41 3.43
CA PRO A 220 0.76 2.61 4.64
C PRO A 220 -0.62 2.12 5.10
N VAL A 221 -0.62 0.94 5.71
CA VAL A 221 -1.74 0.48 6.51
C VAL A 221 -1.60 1.14 7.89
N TRP A 222 -2.64 1.87 8.30
CA TRP A 222 -2.69 2.52 9.60
C TRP A 222 -3.58 1.71 10.53
N GLN A 223 -3.05 1.37 11.71
CA GLN A 223 -3.81 0.72 12.76
C GLN A 223 -3.70 1.54 14.04
N LEU A 224 -4.83 1.70 14.73
CA LEU A 224 -4.91 2.39 16.02
C LEU A 224 -5.31 1.38 17.09
N THR A 225 -4.55 1.37 18.19
CA THR A 225 -5.01 0.81 19.46
C THR A 225 -5.06 1.94 20.48
N GLY A 226 -6.23 2.20 21.05
CA GLY A 226 -6.42 3.24 22.06
C GLY A 226 -6.82 2.64 23.39
N TRP A 227 -6.22 3.13 24.47
CA TRP A 227 -6.69 2.94 25.84
C TRP A 227 -6.81 4.30 26.52
N VAL A 228 -7.99 4.58 27.07
CA VAL A 228 -8.35 5.88 27.61
C VAL A 228 -9.00 5.66 28.97
N VAL A 229 -8.50 6.34 30.00
CA VAL A 229 -9.04 6.25 31.36
C VAL A 229 -10.33 7.06 31.49
N ASP A 230 -10.36 8.27 30.92
CA ASP A 230 -11.51 9.15 31.04
C ASP A 230 -12.54 8.87 29.93
N PRO A 231 -13.76 8.39 30.27
CA PRO A 231 -14.77 8.01 29.28
C PRO A 231 -15.34 9.19 28.48
N HIS A 232 -14.98 10.43 28.81
CA HIS A 232 -15.36 11.61 28.04
C HIS A 232 -14.48 11.84 26.81
N TYR A 233 -13.31 11.19 26.71
CA TYR A 233 -12.53 11.25 25.48
C TYR A 233 -12.94 10.15 24.50
N LEU A 234 -13.08 10.53 23.24
CA LEU A 234 -13.14 9.63 22.10
C LEU A 234 -11.79 9.60 21.41
N VAL A 235 -11.34 8.41 21.04
CA VAL A 235 -10.18 8.26 20.16
C VAL A 235 -10.65 8.21 18.71
N ARG A 236 -10.11 9.09 17.87
CA ARG A 236 -10.42 9.14 16.45
C ARG A 236 -9.16 8.92 15.62
N LEU A 237 -9.23 7.97 14.68
CA LEU A 237 -8.26 7.82 13.61
C LEU A 237 -8.85 8.40 12.32
N GLN A 238 -8.13 9.33 11.70
CA GLN A 238 -8.47 9.89 10.39
C GLN A 238 -7.29 9.72 9.43
N THR A 239 -7.55 9.25 8.22
CA THR A 239 -6.54 9.10 7.17
C THR A 239 -6.70 10.19 6.09
N PHE A 240 -5.59 10.60 5.50
CA PHE A 240 -5.53 11.68 4.52
C PHE A 240 -4.84 11.24 3.24
N ARG A 241 -5.29 11.77 2.10
CA ARG A 241 -4.74 11.46 0.76
C ARG A 241 -3.22 11.63 0.64
N GLN A 242 -2.63 12.47 1.48
CA GLN A 242 -1.20 12.74 1.56
C GLN A 242 -0.42 11.65 2.29
N ARG A 243 -0.95 10.42 2.41
CA ARG A 243 -0.32 9.31 3.15
C ARG A 243 -0.05 9.67 4.61
N ALA A 244 -0.99 10.40 5.20
CA ALA A 244 -0.94 10.77 6.59
C ALA A 244 -2.09 10.13 7.36
N ALA A 245 -1.88 9.89 8.64
CA ALA A 245 -2.93 9.60 9.60
C ALA A 245 -2.84 10.57 10.77
N GLU A 246 -4.00 10.97 11.29
CA GLU A 246 -4.12 11.69 12.53
C GLU A 246 -4.84 10.81 13.54
N VAL A 247 -4.20 10.59 14.68
CA VAL A 247 -4.88 10.12 15.88
C VAL A 247 -5.21 11.33 16.73
N SER A 248 -6.44 11.40 17.23
CA SER A 248 -6.86 12.50 18.09
C SER A 248 -7.66 11.99 19.28
N LEU A 249 -7.46 12.65 20.43
CA LEU A 249 -8.39 12.64 21.55
C LEU A 249 -9.36 13.80 21.35
N VAL A 250 -10.66 13.50 21.33
CA VAL A 250 -11.71 14.49 21.17
C VAL A 250 -12.61 14.43 22.40
N TRP A 251 -12.91 15.60 22.97
CA TRP A 251 -13.87 15.68 24.06
C TRP A 251 -15.29 15.41 23.55
N ARG A 252 -16.00 14.49 24.22
CA ARG A 252 -17.37 14.15 23.90
C ARG A 252 -18.32 15.11 24.63
N ASP A 253 -18.73 16.18 23.95
CA ASP A 253 -19.69 17.16 24.47
C ASP A 253 -21.12 16.59 24.61
N ASP A 254 -21.49 15.60 23.78
CA ASP A 254 -22.88 15.13 23.63
C ASP A 254 -23.44 14.38 24.85
N THR A 255 -22.61 13.78 25.71
CA THR A 255 -23.09 13.10 26.93
C THR A 255 -23.41 14.00 28.11
N SER A 256 -23.23 15.31 27.99
CA SER A 256 -23.91 16.24 28.90
C SER A 256 -25.44 16.28 28.65
N SER A 257 -25.90 15.78 27.49
CA SER A 257 -27.29 15.85 27.04
C SER A 257 -27.95 14.51 26.67
N VAL A 258 -27.21 13.38 26.75
CA VAL A 258 -27.82 12.06 26.63
C VAL A 258 -28.68 11.82 27.87
N ARG A 259 -29.97 12.14 27.73
CA ARG A 259 -31.03 11.67 28.64
C ARG A 259 -30.86 10.18 28.87
N GLU A 260 -31.08 9.75 30.11
CA GLU A 260 -31.32 8.35 30.45
C GLU A 260 -32.21 7.68 29.41
N VAL A 261 -31.64 6.76 28.65
CA VAL A 261 -32.34 5.74 27.89
C VAL A 261 -31.56 4.48 28.27
N VAL A 262 -31.99 3.68 29.26
CA VAL A 262 -33.20 2.85 29.28
C VAL A 262 -33.68 2.65 30.74
N PRO A 263 -34.99 2.69 31.03
CA PRO A 263 -35.54 2.17 32.28
C PRO A 263 -35.58 0.64 32.27
N ARG A 264 -35.01 0.02 33.31
CA ARG A 264 -35.24 -1.36 33.79
C ARG A 264 -35.18 -2.48 32.74
N LEU A 265 -34.00 -3.06 32.57
CA LEU A 265 -33.91 -4.51 32.36
C LEU A 265 -33.81 -5.15 33.74
N HIS A 266 -34.94 -5.44 34.38
CA HIS A 266 -35.13 -6.49 35.39
C HIS A 266 -36.63 -6.53 35.73
N GLU A 267 -37.34 -7.42 35.06
CA GLU A 267 -38.49 -8.19 35.59
C GLU A 267 -38.83 -9.26 34.54
N GLY A 268 -38.56 -10.52 34.89
CA GLY A 268 -38.70 -11.70 34.05
C GLY A 268 -37.86 -12.84 34.60
#